data_AF-A0A7S2IF10-F1
#
_entry.id   AF-A0A7S2IF10-F1
#
_cell.length_a   1.000
_cell.length_b   1.000
_cell.length_c   1.000
_cell.angle_alpha   90.00
_cell.angle_beta   90.00
_cell.angle_gamma   90.00
#
_symmetry.space_group_name_H-M   'P 1'
#
loop_
_entity.id
_entity.type
_entity.pdbx_description
1 polymer ?
#
loop_
_entity_poly.entity_id
_entity_poly.type
_entity_poly.pdbx_seq_one_letter_code
_entity_poly.pdbx_strand_id
1 'polypeptide(L)'
;RKIGQSLHMSTSGYVSDEEYSRCLTPREERKQVLNEDRFPVMDQRNSWRRKLLGPIRYVKRKVLPSRSRQPGTLILVRCGQSDWNQNYTFTGWADPDLASEGVRECEHAARLLLEGGYEPDVI
;
A
#
# COMPACT_ATOMS: atom_id res chain seq x y z
N ARG A 1 -0.64 -57.37 9.98
CA ARG A 1 -0.47 -56.74 11.31
C ARG A 1 -0.44 -55.23 11.08
N LYS A 2 -1.35 -54.49 11.71
CA LYS A 2 -1.41 -53.01 11.71
C LYS A 2 -0.13 -52.41 12.32
N ILE A 3 -0.01 -51.09 12.12
CA ILE A 3 0.77 -50.03 12.81
C ILE A 3 1.70 -49.37 11.76
N GLY A 4 1.71 -48.06 11.49
CA GLY A 4 1.23 -46.93 12.28
C GLY A 4 0.73 -45.76 11.43
N GLN A 5 0.08 -44.84 12.14
CA GLN A 5 -0.90 -43.87 11.68
C GLN A 5 -0.25 -42.68 10.96
N SER A 6 -0.84 -42.25 9.85
CA SER A 6 -0.63 -40.92 9.29
C SER A 6 -1.28 -39.90 10.21
N LEU A 7 -0.48 -39.16 10.95
CA LEU A 7 -0.90 -37.98 11.70
C LEU A 7 -1.03 -36.82 10.71
N HIS A 8 -2.25 -36.58 10.24
CA HIS A 8 -2.63 -35.28 9.69
C HIS A 8 -2.54 -34.25 10.83
N MET A 9 -1.42 -33.53 10.90
CA MET A 9 -1.35 -32.33 11.72
C MET A 9 -2.11 -31.22 10.99
N SER A 10 -3.24 -30.81 11.56
CA SER A 10 -3.91 -29.56 11.18
C SER A 10 -2.99 -28.40 11.54
N THR A 11 -2.31 -27.81 10.55
CA THR A 11 -1.57 -26.57 10.72
C THR A 11 -2.56 -25.41 10.74
N SER A 12 -3.10 -25.15 11.92
CA SER A 12 -3.81 -23.91 12.23
C SER A 12 -2.82 -22.74 12.16
N GLY A 13 -2.90 -21.95 11.10
CA GLY A 13 -2.78 -20.49 11.19
C GLY A 13 -1.41 -19.82 11.15
N TYR A 14 -0.31 -20.52 10.84
CA TYR A 14 0.98 -19.87 10.63
C TYR A 14 1.29 -19.75 9.13
N VAL A 15 1.11 -18.54 8.61
CA VAL A 15 1.54 -18.10 7.27
C VAL A 15 3.06 -18.05 7.27
N SER A 16 3.74 -18.60 6.26
CA SER A 16 5.21 -18.54 6.19
C SER A 16 5.69 -17.12 5.86
N ASP A 17 6.89 -16.75 6.29
CA ASP A 17 7.46 -15.41 6.04
C ASP A 17 7.55 -15.07 4.53
N GLU A 18 7.73 -16.10 3.71
CA GLU A 18 7.75 -16.01 2.25
C GLU A 18 6.37 -15.77 1.64
N GLU A 19 5.29 -16.19 2.31
CA GLU A 19 3.92 -15.90 1.91
C GLU A 19 3.50 -14.49 2.38
N TYR A 20 3.94 -14.06 3.57
CA TYR A 20 3.71 -12.70 4.08
C TYR A 20 4.42 -11.63 3.25
N SER A 21 5.61 -11.91 2.74
CA SER A 21 6.45 -10.95 2.01
C SER A 21 6.18 -10.91 0.49
N ARG A 22 5.18 -11.64 -0.02
CA ARG A 22 4.82 -11.59 -1.44
C ARG A 22 4.02 -10.32 -1.73
N CYS A 23 4.57 -9.46 -2.59
CA CYS A 23 3.78 -8.40 -3.22
C CYS A 23 2.68 -9.04 -4.07
N LEU A 24 1.45 -9.00 -3.59
CA LEU A 24 0.29 -9.50 -4.30
C LEU A 24 0.01 -8.62 -5.52
N THR A 25 -0.46 -9.22 -6.61
CA THR A 25 -0.99 -8.42 -7.71
C THR A 25 -2.30 -7.73 -7.27
N PRO A 26 -2.71 -6.62 -7.91
CA PRO A 26 -3.99 -5.96 -7.60
C PRO A 26 -5.24 -6.85 -7.77
N ARG A 27 -5.11 -8.04 -8.36
CA ARG A 27 -6.20 -9.01 -8.51
C ARG A 27 -6.20 -10.04 -7.38
N GLU A 28 -5.03 -10.36 -6.83
CA GLU A 28 -4.86 -11.27 -5.69
C GLU A 28 -5.20 -10.55 -4.37
N GLU A 29 -4.75 -9.30 -4.19
CA GLU A 29 -5.13 -8.47 -3.03
C GLU A 29 -6.65 -8.36 -2.89
N ARG A 30 -7.34 -8.10 -4.01
CA ARG A 30 -8.82 -8.00 -4.03
C ARG A 30 -9.50 -9.29 -3.59
N LYS A 31 -8.93 -10.46 -3.88
CA LYS A 31 -9.49 -11.74 -3.41
C LYS A 31 -9.23 -11.93 -1.92
N GLN A 32 -8.07 -11.49 -1.43
CA GLN A 32 -7.74 -11.59 -0.01
C GLN A 32 -8.64 -10.68 0.83
N VAL A 33 -8.87 -9.43 0.42
CA VAL A 33 -9.82 -8.50 1.09
C VAL A 33 -11.24 -9.09 1.12
N LEU A 34 -11.65 -9.82 0.09
CA LEU A 34 -12.96 -10.49 0.04
C LEU A 34 -13.04 -11.73 0.93
N ASN A 35 -11.90 -12.35 1.27
CA ASN A 35 -11.80 -13.54 2.12
C ASN A 35 -11.46 -13.18 3.58
N GLU A 36 -11.10 -11.92 3.87
CA GLU A 36 -10.99 -11.38 5.22
C GLU A 36 -12.39 -11.09 5.77
N ASP A 37 -13.16 -12.15 6.00
CA ASP A 37 -14.54 -12.13 6.52
C ASP A 37 -14.69 -11.53 7.93
N ARG A 38 -13.62 -10.94 8.51
CA ARG A 38 -13.67 -10.31 9.84
C ARG A 38 -14.34 -8.93 9.84
N PHE A 39 -14.46 -8.28 8.70
CA PHE A 39 -15.19 -7.01 8.60
C PHE A 39 -16.03 -7.00 7.33
N PRO A 40 -17.31 -7.40 7.39
CA PRO A 40 -18.17 -7.29 6.22
C PRO A 40 -18.22 -5.83 5.79
N VAL A 41 -17.66 -5.54 4.61
CA VAL A 41 -17.88 -4.26 3.95
C VAL A 41 -19.37 -4.19 3.64
N MET A 42 -20.15 -3.57 4.53
CA MET A 42 -21.58 -3.33 4.34
C MET A 42 -21.77 -2.39 3.13
N ASP A 43 -21.87 -2.96 1.93
CA ASP A 43 -22.33 -2.20 0.76
C ASP A 43 -23.86 -2.04 0.86
N GLN A 44 -24.28 -0.93 1.49
CA GLN A 44 -25.67 -0.49 1.70
C GLN A 44 -26.46 -0.26 0.38
N ARG A 45 -25.87 -0.44 -0.80
CA ARG A 45 -26.57 -0.26 -2.08
C ARG A 45 -27.52 -1.43 -2.35
N ASN A 46 -28.81 -1.16 -2.47
CA ASN A 46 -29.86 -2.13 -2.80
C ASN A 46 -29.44 -3.09 -3.94
N SER A 47 -29.40 -4.39 -3.62
CA SER A 47 -29.00 -5.49 -4.53
C SER A 47 -29.72 -5.46 -5.88
N TRP A 48 -31.01 -5.07 -5.87
CA TRP A 48 -31.82 -4.97 -7.09
C TRP A 48 -31.37 -3.85 -8.05
N ARG A 49 -30.87 -2.71 -7.53
CA ARG A 49 -30.32 -1.62 -8.36
C ARG A 49 -29.06 -2.04 -9.12
N ARG A 50 -28.20 -2.87 -8.51
CA ARG A 50 -26.99 -3.39 -9.19
C ARG A 50 -27.37 -4.32 -10.34
N LYS A 51 -28.38 -5.18 -10.15
CA LYS A 51 -28.89 -6.09 -11.18
C LYS A 51 -29.52 -5.32 -12.34
N LEU A 52 -30.39 -4.35 -12.04
CA LEU A 52 -31.08 -3.55 -13.06
C LEU A 52 -30.15 -2.65 -13.88
N LEU A 53 -29.15 -2.02 -13.24
CA LEU A 53 -28.22 -1.11 -13.93
C LEU A 53 -27.01 -1.83 -14.54
N GLY A 54 -26.87 -3.13 -14.33
CA GLY A 54 -25.75 -3.95 -14.85
C GLY A 54 -25.54 -3.81 -16.36
N PRO A 55 -26.59 -4.00 -17.20
CA PRO A 55 -26.48 -3.88 -18.66
C PRO A 55 -26.08 -2.46 -19.09
N ILE A 56 -26.65 -1.44 -18.46
CA ILE A 56 -26.35 -0.03 -18.76
C ILE A 56 -24.90 0.31 -18.39
N ARG A 57 -24.41 -0.17 -17.25
CA ARG A 57 -23.00 0.00 -16.84
C ARG A 57 -22.04 -0.75 -17.76
N TYR A 58 -22.43 -1.95 -18.22
CA TYR A 58 -21.64 -2.72 -19.17
C TYR A 58 -21.49 -1.98 -20.50
N VAL A 59 -22.60 -1.50 -21.06
CA VAL A 59 -22.60 -0.72 -22.31
C VAL A 59 -21.84 0.58 -22.13
N LYS A 60 -22.07 1.34 -21.06
CA LYS A 60 -21.28 2.56 -20.76
C LYS A 60 -19.79 2.28 -20.69
N ARG A 61 -19.36 1.18 -20.06
CA ARG A 61 -17.94 0.82 -19.96
C ARG A 61 -17.32 0.37 -21.29
N LYS A 62 -18.12 -0.22 -22.18
CA LYS A 62 -17.67 -0.67 -23.51
C LYS A 62 -17.64 0.47 -24.54
N VAL A 63 -18.55 1.42 -24.42
CA VAL A 63 -18.77 2.48 -25.43
C VAL A 63 -18.10 3.80 -25.05
N LEU A 64 -18.02 4.13 -23.76
CA LEU A 64 -17.33 5.36 -23.33
C LEU A 64 -15.83 5.09 -23.22
N PRO A 65 -14.96 5.88 -23.87
CA PRO A 65 -13.53 5.81 -23.62
C PRO A 65 -13.28 6.11 -22.13
N SER A 66 -12.60 5.22 -21.42
CA SER A 66 -12.09 5.57 -20.11
C SER A 66 -11.10 6.70 -20.33
N ARG A 67 -11.38 7.89 -19.78
CA ARG A 67 -10.41 8.98 -19.78
C ARG A 67 -9.19 8.43 -19.02
N SER A 68 -8.14 8.06 -19.73
CA SER A 68 -6.86 7.68 -19.13
C SER A 68 -6.32 8.95 -18.50
N ARG A 69 -6.67 9.17 -17.23
CA ARG A 69 -6.05 10.23 -16.44
C ARG A 69 -4.59 9.81 -16.32
N GLN A 70 -3.70 10.60 -16.90
CA GLN A 70 -2.28 10.36 -16.73
C GLN A 70 -2.01 10.32 -15.21
N PRO A 71 -1.24 9.32 -14.72
CA PRO A 71 -0.89 9.28 -13.31
C PRO A 71 -0.18 10.59 -12.95
N GLY A 72 -0.44 11.08 -11.73
CA GLY A 72 0.28 12.23 -11.21
C GLY A 72 1.74 11.88 -10.90
N THR A 73 2.55 12.90 -10.65
CA THR A 73 3.93 12.73 -10.18
C THR A 73 3.94 12.55 -8.67
N LEU A 74 4.63 11.52 -8.17
CA LEU A 74 4.85 11.32 -6.74
C LEU A 74 6.32 11.65 -6.43
N ILE A 75 6.54 12.57 -5.49
CA ILE A 75 7.87 12.96 -5.02
C ILE A 75 8.07 12.32 -3.65
N LEU A 76 9.13 11.52 -3.49
CA LEU A 76 9.49 10.88 -2.23
C LEU A 76 10.78 11.50 -1.70
N VAL A 77 10.70 12.10 -0.51
CA VAL A 77 11.85 12.72 0.16
C VAL A 77 12.05 12.03 1.50
N ARG A 78 13.28 11.58 1.76
CA ARG A 78 13.67 11.06 3.08
C ARG A 78 14.04 12.24 3.98
N CYS A 79 13.80 12.12 5.29
CA CYS A 79 14.33 13.07 6.27
C CYS A 79 15.87 13.14 6.22
N GLY A 80 16.41 14.32 6.53
CA GLY A 80 17.85 14.50 6.74
C GLY A 80 18.35 13.71 7.95
N GLN A 81 19.67 13.64 8.09
CA GLN A 81 20.32 13.00 9.23
C GLN A 81 19.86 13.60 10.57
N SER A 82 19.35 12.75 11.46
CA SER A 82 19.08 13.10 12.87
C SER A 82 20.28 12.81 13.76
N ASP A 83 20.29 13.39 14.97
CA ASP A 83 21.32 13.10 15.98
C ASP A 83 21.43 11.60 16.29
N TRP A 84 20.29 10.90 16.26
CA TRP A 84 20.25 9.46 16.51
C TRP A 84 20.77 8.66 15.32
N ASN A 85 20.52 9.11 14.09
CA ASN A 85 21.11 8.50 12.91
C ASN A 85 22.65 8.67 12.89
N GLN A 86 23.14 9.85 13.26
CA GLN A 86 24.57 10.13 13.41
C GLN A 86 25.22 9.21 14.45
N ASN A 87 24.49 8.89 15.53
CA ASN A 87 24.94 8.01 16.60
C ASN A 87 24.62 6.51 16.35
N TYR A 88 24.25 6.12 15.13
CA TYR A 88 23.89 4.74 14.76
C TYR A 88 22.83 4.10 15.68
N THR A 89 21.95 4.93 16.25
CA THR A 89 20.93 4.52 17.22
C THR A 89 19.64 4.22 16.49
N PHE A 90 18.98 3.11 16.85
CA PHE A 90 17.66 2.77 16.33
C PHE A 90 16.61 3.75 16.86
N THR A 91 15.89 4.44 15.96
CA THR A 91 14.96 5.50 16.31
C THR A 91 13.55 5.01 16.66
N GLY A 92 13.04 4.00 15.96
CA GLY A 92 11.65 3.56 16.11
C GLY A 92 10.66 4.72 15.91
N TRP A 93 9.83 4.97 16.92
CA TRP A 93 8.80 6.02 16.94
C TRP A 93 9.25 7.27 17.72
N ALA A 94 10.52 7.34 18.14
CA ALA A 94 11.04 8.53 18.78
C ALA A 94 11.14 9.69 17.78
N ASP A 95 11.06 10.92 18.31
CA ASP A 95 11.11 12.16 17.54
C ASP A 95 12.44 12.90 17.83
N PRO A 96 13.57 12.48 17.25
CA PRO A 96 14.86 13.13 17.45
C PRO A 96 15.01 14.37 16.57
N ASP A 97 15.75 15.35 17.09
CA ASP A 97 16.14 16.52 16.32
C ASP A 97 17.06 16.17 15.14
N LEU A 98 17.04 17.04 14.12
CA LEU A 98 17.98 16.97 13.00
C LEU A 98 19.38 17.41 13.45
N ALA A 99 20.39 16.67 13.00
CA ALA A 99 21.77 17.09 13.12
C ALA A 99 22.05 18.27 12.19
N SER A 100 23.13 19.01 12.44
CA SER A 100 23.53 20.14 11.58
C SER A 100 23.78 19.75 10.11
N GLU A 101 24.20 18.50 9.85
CA GLU A 101 24.30 17.97 8.48
C GLU A 101 22.91 17.69 7.90
N GLY A 102 21.99 17.11 8.65
CA GLY A 102 20.63 16.85 8.20
C GLY A 102 19.85 18.10 7.79
N VAL A 103 20.08 19.23 8.47
CA VAL A 103 19.52 20.53 8.05
C VAL A 103 20.06 20.95 6.68
N ARG A 104 21.38 20.81 6.46
CA ARG A 104 22.01 21.12 5.16
C ARG A 104 21.54 20.19 4.04
N GLU A 105 21.31 18.91 4.34
CA GLU A 105 20.73 17.93 3.40
C GLU A 105 19.32 18.35 2.99
N CYS A 106 18.48 18.75 3.94
CA CYS A 106 17.12 19.25 3.67
C CYS A 106 17.15 20.51 2.79
N GLU A 107 18.01 21.48 3.08
CA GLU A 107 18.19 22.69 2.26
C GLU A 107 18.70 22.37 0.86
N HIS A 108 19.58 21.37 0.72
CA HIS A 108 20.09 20.94 -0.57
C HIS A 108 19.00 20.25 -1.39
N ALA A 109 18.23 19.35 -0.78
CA ALA A 109 17.08 18.70 -1.43
C ALA A 109 16.03 19.72 -1.89
N ALA A 110 15.73 20.71 -1.06
CA ALA A 110 14.82 21.80 -1.43
C ALA A 110 15.31 22.58 -2.66
N ARG A 111 16.61 22.90 -2.71
CA ARG A 111 17.22 23.56 -3.88
C ARG A 111 17.11 22.72 -5.14
N LEU A 112 17.39 21.42 -5.06
CA LEU A 112 17.27 20.51 -6.20
C LEU A 112 15.82 20.40 -6.72
N LEU A 113 14.84 20.41 -5.81
CA LEU A 113 13.42 20.39 -6.20
C LEU A 113 13.04 21.68 -6.95
N LEU A 114 13.51 22.84 -6.48
CA LEU A 114 13.28 24.13 -7.13
C LEU A 114 13.98 24.21 -8.50
N GLU A 115 15.25 23.82 -8.58
CA GLU A 115 16.00 23.78 -9.84
C GLU A 115 15.40 22.80 -10.85
N GLY A 116 14.82 21.70 -10.36
CA GLY A 116 14.08 20.72 -11.16
C GLY A 116 12.68 21.18 -11.61
N GLY A 117 12.22 22.36 -11.16
CA GLY A 117 10.90 22.89 -11.51
C GLY A 117 9.73 22.09 -10.92
N TYR A 118 9.93 21.46 -9.76
CA TYR A 118 8.88 20.70 -9.09
C TYR A 118 8.03 21.61 -8.18
N GLU A 119 6.74 21.67 -8.47
CA GLU A 119 5.75 22.38 -7.65
C GLU A 119 4.71 21.36 -7.14
N PRO A 120 4.84 20.86 -5.89
CA PRO A 120 3.90 19.89 -5.35
C PRO A 120 2.55 20.52 -5.04
N ASP A 121 1.47 19.90 -5.51
CA ASP A 121 0.11 20.33 -5.19
C ASP A 121 -0.25 20.07 -3.71
N VAL A 122 0.31 19.00 -3.13
CA VAL A 122 0.02 18.49 -1.78
C VAL A 122 1.30 17.88 -1.18
N ILE A 123 1.48 18.01 0.14
CA ILE A 123 2.59 17.46 0.93
C ILE A 123 2.04 16.52 2.00
#